data_AF-A0A146KHX8-F1
#
_entry.id   AF-A0A146KHX8-F1
#
_cell.length_a   1.000
_cell.length_b   1.000
_cell.length_c   1.000
_cell.angle_alpha   90.00
_cell.angle_beta   90.00
_cell.angle_gamma   90.00
#
_symmetry.space_group_name_H-M   'P 1'
#
loop_
_entity.id
_entity.type
_entity.pdbx_description
1 polymer ?
#
loop_
_entity_poly.entity_id
_entity_poly.type
_entity_poly.pdbx_seq_one_letter_code
_entity_poly.pdbx_strand_id
1 'polypeptide(L)'
;MILQYVFQSYVIGAYTDYDQQFIQRFEDYVSISTVYIQLSIPWTEDTVVLQQNKNRILSIFNATKQPVIVFDPVLPKQYSDSIDAILLGLCDSYIVNFFQILMEIQAISNDYIPIVLIGSSANLPSSYSANPSKFKQLFQYIVLKA
;
A
#
# COMPACT_ATOMS: atom_id res chain seq x y z
N MET A 1 -12.68 35.29 26.32
CA MET A 1 -12.85 34.48 25.08
C MET A 1 -11.58 33.66 24.93
N ILE A 2 -11.62 32.36 25.22
CA ILE A 2 -10.47 31.47 25.08
C ILE A 2 -10.52 30.93 23.65
N LEU A 3 -9.53 31.25 22.82
CA LEU A 3 -9.33 30.59 21.54
C LEU A 3 -8.90 29.15 21.84
N GLN A 4 -9.83 28.22 21.68
CA GLN A 4 -9.55 26.79 21.76
C GLN A 4 -8.83 26.43 20.46
N TYR A 5 -7.50 26.40 20.50
CA TYR A 5 -6.69 25.93 19.38
C TYR A 5 -6.99 24.44 19.18
N VAL A 6 -7.78 24.13 18.15
CA VAL A 6 -7.85 22.76 17.62
C VAL A 6 -6.51 22.50 16.96
N PHE A 7 -5.64 21.76 17.65
CA PHE A 7 -4.42 21.24 17.04
C PHE A 7 -4.81 20.36 15.85
N GLN A 8 -4.54 20.82 14.64
CA GLN A 8 -4.62 19.99 13.45
C GLN A 8 -3.27 19.27 13.34
N SER A 9 -3.18 18.07 13.90
CA SER A 9 -2.00 17.21 13.74
C SER A 9 -1.96 16.69 12.31
N TYR A 10 -0.99 17.15 11.52
CA TYR A 10 -0.66 16.55 10.23
C TYR A 10 0.60 15.71 10.38
N VAL A 11 0.63 14.57 9.68
CA VAL A 11 1.83 13.75 9.54
C VAL A 11 2.50 14.07 8.22
N ILE A 12 3.83 14.21 8.23
CA ILE A 12 4.59 14.38 6.99
C ILE A 12 4.97 13.00 6.49
N GLY A 13 4.70 12.73 5.21
CA GLY A 13 5.17 11.52 4.57
C GLY A 13 5.78 11.83 3.21
N ALA A 14 6.44 10.82 2.64
CA ALA A 14 6.98 10.87 1.29
C ALA A 14 6.34 9.78 0.42
N TYR A 15 6.05 10.13 -0.84
CA TYR A 15 5.67 9.19 -1.87
C TYR A 15 6.83 9.07 -2.86
N THR A 16 7.57 7.97 -2.77
CA THR A 16 8.74 7.73 -3.62
C THR A 16 9.04 6.23 -3.63
N ASP A 17 9.76 5.78 -4.65
CA ASP A 17 10.56 4.58 -4.47
C ASP A 17 11.50 4.82 -3.30
N TYR A 18 11.38 4.03 -2.23
CA TYR A 18 12.15 4.25 -1.01
C TYR A 18 13.66 4.27 -1.30
N ASP A 19 14.23 5.47 -1.26
CA ASP A 19 15.65 5.77 -1.28
C ASP A 19 15.95 6.58 -0.01
N GLN A 20 16.72 5.99 0.90
CA GLN A 20 17.06 6.60 2.17
C GLN A 20 17.79 7.94 2.00
N GLN A 21 18.63 8.09 0.97
CA GLN A 21 19.35 9.34 0.72
C GLN A 21 18.43 10.42 0.19
N PHE A 22 17.41 10.05 -0.59
CA PHE A 22 16.40 10.98 -1.05
C PHE A 22 15.54 11.46 0.13
N ILE A 23 15.09 10.54 0.98
CA ILE A 23 14.28 10.87 2.15
C ILE A 23 15.06 11.79 3.09
N GLN A 24 16.33 11.47 3.40
CA GLN A 24 17.16 12.33 4.23
C GLN A 24 17.29 13.74 3.64
N ARG A 25 17.57 13.86 2.34
CA ARG A 25 17.66 15.17 1.67
C ARG A 25 16.35 15.95 1.71
N PHE A 26 15.22 15.27 1.58
CA PHE A 26 13.91 15.90 1.72
C PHE A 26 13.68 16.41 3.15
N GLU A 27 13.97 15.59 4.16
CA GLU A 27 13.84 15.95 5.58
C GLU A 27 14.76 17.09 5.97
N ASP A 28 16.00 17.11 5.47
CA ASP A 28 16.94 18.21 5.65
C ASP A 28 16.40 19.49 5.02
N TYR A 29 15.86 19.40 3.79
CA TYR A 29 15.31 20.54 3.06
C TYR A 29 14.08 21.16 3.75
N VAL A 30 13.14 20.33 4.23
CA VAL A 30 11.93 20.81 4.92
C VAL A 30 12.14 21.01 6.42
N SER A 31 13.31 20.60 6.95
CA SER A 31 13.67 20.62 8.38
C SER A 31 12.67 19.88 9.29
N ILE A 32 12.00 18.85 8.76
CA ILE A 32 11.02 18.04 9.48
C ILE A 32 11.15 16.59 9.04
N SER A 33 11.16 15.67 10.02
CA SER A 33 11.17 14.23 9.76
C SER A 33 9.83 13.73 9.23
N THR A 34 9.89 12.87 8.22
CA THR A 34 8.77 12.07 7.73
C THR A 34 8.42 10.97 8.73
N VAL A 35 7.12 10.79 8.97
CA VAL A 35 6.54 9.78 9.87
C VAL A 35 6.22 8.50 9.10
N TYR A 36 5.81 8.62 7.84
CA TYR A 36 5.46 7.49 7.00
C TYR A 36 6.07 7.59 5.61
N ILE A 37 6.29 6.43 5.00
CA ILE A 37 6.71 6.32 3.60
C ILE A 37 5.64 5.53 2.86
N GLN A 38 5.11 6.13 1.80
CA GLN A 38 4.16 5.47 0.92
C GLN A 38 4.90 4.77 -0.23
N LEU A 39 4.59 3.49 -0.42
CA LEU A 39 5.04 2.65 -1.52
C LEU A 39 3.83 2.27 -2.38
N SER A 40 4.03 2.18 -3.69
CA SER A 40 3.07 1.53 -4.59
C SER A 40 3.61 0.17 -4.95
N ILE A 41 2.92 -0.90 -4.54
CA ILE A 41 3.26 -2.27 -4.93
C ILE A 41 2.19 -2.74 -5.91
N PRO A 42 2.53 -2.97 -7.18
CA PRO A 42 1.58 -3.53 -8.12
C PRO A 42 1.05 -4.87 -7.57
N TRP A 43 -0.25 -5.08 -7.67
CA TRP A 43 -0.86 -6.24 -7.04
C TRP A 43 -0.53 -7.58 -7.72
N THR A 44 -0.08 -7.53 -8.98
CA THR A 44 0.30 -8.70 -9.80
C THR A 44 1.80 -8.95 -9.81
N GLU A 45 2.56 -8.41 -8.85
CA GLU A 45 3.99 -8.66 -8.78
C GLU A 45 4.29 -10.14 -8.56
N ASP A 46 5.35 -10.62 -9.19
CA ASP A 46 5.84 -11.96 -8.96
C ASP A 46 6.51 -12.09 -7.57
N THR A 47 6.77 -13.33 -7.15
CA THR A 47 7.35 -13.62 -5.84
C THR A 47 8.73 -12.98 -5.64
N VAL A 48 9.54 -12.84 -6.70
CA VAL A 48 10.88 -12.25 -6.60
C VAL A 48 10.76 -10.76 -6.30
N VAL A 49 9.89 -10.06 -7.02
CA VAL A 49 9.64 -8.62 -6.79
C VAL A 49 8.97 -8.39 -5.43
N LEU A 50 8.07 -9.26 -5.00
CA LEU A 50 7.49 -9.21 -3.66
C LEU A 50 8.56 -9.35 -2.55
N GLN A 51 9.54 -10.24 -2.71
CA GLN A 51 10.66 -10.37 -1.76
C GLN A 51 11.57 -9.14 -1.75
N GLN A 52 11.78 -8.48 -2.90
CA GLN A 52 12.48 -7.20 -2.93
C GLN A 52 11.72 -6.12 -2.16
N ASN A 53 10.39 -6.05 -2.35
CA ASN A 53 9.54 -5.12 -1.62
C ASN A 53 9.49 -5.42 -0.12
N LYS A 54 9.54 -6.68 0.30
CA LYS A 54 9.69 -7.07 1.71
C LYS A 54 10.89 -6.38 2.36
N ASN A 55 12.06 -6.45 1.72
CA ASN A 55 13.28 -5.81 2.25
C ASN A 55 13.16 -4.28 2.30
N ARG A 56 12.45 -3.67 1.33
CA ARG A 56 12.16 -2.22 1.34
C ARG A 56 11.23 -1.83 2.49
N ILE A 57 10.22 -2.64 2.78
CA ILE A 57 9.30 -2.39 3.90
C ILE A 57 10.04 -2.50 5.24
N LEU A 58 10.87 -3.52 5.40
CA LEU A 58 11.69 -3.70 6.61
C LEU A 58 12.68 -2.55 6.82
N SER A 59 13.27 -2.02 5.75
CA SER A 59 14.19 -0.87 5.89
C SER A 59 13.48 0.42 6.28
N ILE A 60 12.22 0.61 5.89
CA ILE A 60 11.37 1.72 6.38
C ILE A 60 11.12 1.57 7.89
N PHE A 61 10.77 0.37 8.36
CA PHE A 61 10.62 0.10 9.80
C PHE A 61 11.92 0.34 10.57
N ASN A 62 13.07 -0.11 10.03
CA ASN A 62 14.37 0.12 10.65
C ASN A 62 14.74 1.62 10.73
N ALA A 63 14.22 2.43 9.81
CA ALA A 63 14.32 3.88 9.87
C ALA A 63 13.28 4.52 10.81
N THR A 64 12.57 3.73 11.62
CA THR A 64 11.51 4.16 12.57
C THR A 64 10.34 4.87 11.90
N LYS A 65 10.06 4.55 10.63
CA LYS A 65 8.96 5.11 9.84
C LYS A 65 7.86 4.07 9.67
N GLN A 66 6.63 4.54 9.47
CA GLN A 66 5.49 3.69 9.14
C GLN A 66 5.42 3.43 7.63
N PRO A 67 5.51 2.18 7.15
CA PRO A 67 5.23 1.86 5.76
C PRO A 67 3.73 1.97 5.49
N VAL A 68 3.38 2.64 4.40
CA VAL A 68 2.03 2.71 3.84
C VAL A 68 2.10 2.12 2.42
N ILE A 69 1.36 1.06 2.16
CA ILE A 69 1.41 0.33 0.88
C ILE A 69 0.12 0.59 0.13
N VAL A 70 0.21 1.16 -1.06
CA VAL A 70 -0.89 1.16 -2.02
C VAL A 70 -0.86 -0.17 -2.76
N PHE A 71 -1.88 -0.98 -2.53
CA PHE A 71 -2.12 -2.27 -3.17
C PHE A 71 -3.43 -2.19 -3.95
N ASP A 72 -3.40 -1.41 -5.03
CA ASP A 72 -4.56 -1.27 -5.89
C ASP A 72 -4.56 -2.40 -6.92
N PRO A 73 -5.68 -3.13 -7.10
CA PRO A 73 -5.77 -4.21 -8.05
C PRO A 73 -5.85 -3.71 -9.49
N VAL A 74 -4.87 -2.90 -9.93
CA VAL A 74 -4.74 -2.31 -11.27
C VAL A 74 -4.63 -3.44 -12.28
N LEU A 75 -5.73 -3.70 -12.99
CA LEU A 75 -5.84 -4.81 -13.93
C LEU A 75 -4.73 -4.64 -14.99
N PRO A 76 -3.94 -5.68 -15.32
CA PRO A 76 -3.00 -5.58 -16.43
C PRO A 76 -3.75 -5.26 -17.74
N LYS A 77 -3.03 -4.64 -18.67
CA LYS A 77 -3.53 -4.06 -19.92
C LYS A 77 -4.16 -5.07 -20.91
N GLN A 78 -4.30 -6.34 -20.57
CA GLN A 78 -4.86 -7.38 -21.45
C GLN A 78 -6.18 -7.89 -20.89
N TYR A 79 -7.14 -8.09 -21.80
CA TYR A 79 -8.58 -8.31 -21.59
C TYR A 79 -8.98 -9.53 -20.70
N SER A 80 -8.04 -10.26 -20.08
CA SER A 80 -8.27 -11.41 -19.19
C SER A 80 -8.43 -11.05 -17.72
N ASP A 81 -7.92 -9.90 -17.28
CA ASP A 81 -8.00 -9.47 -15.89
C ASP A 81 -9.10 -8.43 -15.76
N SER A 82 -10.30 -8.91 -15.46
CA SER A 82 -11.44 -8.07 -15.09
C SER A 82 -11.69 -8.16 -13.59
N ILE A 83 -12.46 -7.23 -13.02
CA ILE A 83 -12.97 -7.40 -11.64
C ILE A 83 -13.65 -8.77 -11.50
N ASP A 84 -14.33 -9.24 -12.56
CA ASP A 84 -14.99 -10.55 -12.56
C ASP A 84 -13.97 -11.71 -12.50
N ALA A 85 -12.83 -11.62 -13.17
CA ALA A 85 -11.76 -12.63 -13.10
C ALA A 85 -11.20 -12.77 -11.67
N ILE A 86 -11.03 -11.64 -10.97
CA ILE A 86 -10.60 -11.63 -9.57
C ILE A 86 -11.67 -12.27 -8.68
N LEU A 87 -12.93 -11.88 -8.87
CA LEU A 87 -14.05 -12.43 -8.10
C LEU A 87 -14.29 -13.94 -8.36
N LEU A 88 -13.82 -14.46 -9.50
CA LEU A 88 -13.80 -15.89 -9.82
C LEU A 88 -12.57 -16.63 -9.27
N GLY A 89 -11.66 -15.92 -8.59
CA GLY A 89 -10.47 -16.50 -7.95
C GLY A 89 -9.30 -16.77 -8.90
N LEU A 90 -9.34 -16.29 -10.15
CA LEU A 90 -8.28 -16.53 -11.13
C LEU A 90 -6.96 -15.82 -10.75
N CYS A 91 -7.02 -14.85 -9.86
CA CYS A 91 -5.88 -14.04 -9.40
C CYS A 91 -5.54 -14.28 -7.91
N ASP A 92 -6.09 -15.31 -7.29
CA ASP A 92 -5.96 -15.56 -5.85
C ASP A 92 -4.50 -15.70 -5.39
N SER A 93 -3.65 -16.31 -6.23
CA SER A 93 -2.23 -16.50 -5.90
C SER A 93 -1.51 -15.18 -5.63
N TYR A 94 -1.83 -14.12 -6.37
CA TYR A 94 -1.22 -12.80 -6.17
C TYR A 94 -1.63 -12.18 -4.83
N ILE A 95 -2.93 -12.28 -4.49
CA ILE A 95 -3.49 -11.78 -3.24
C ILE A 95 -2.85 -12.53 -2.06
N VAL A 96 -2.88 -13.87 -2.09
CA VAL A 96 -2.34 -14.73 -1.03
C VAL A 96 -0.85 -14.49 -0.83
N ASN A 97 -0.07 -14.45 -1.92
CA ASN A 97 1.38 -14.22 -1.82
C ASN A 97 1.70 -12.84 -1.21
N PHE A 98 0.93 -11.80 -1.55
CA PHE A 98 1.11 -10.48 -0.95
C PHE A 98 0.84 -10.49 0.56
N PHE A 99 -0.28 -11.06 1.00
CA PHE A 99 -0.59 -11.14 2.44
C PHE A 99 0.35 -12.07 3.21
N GLN A 100 0.85 -13.14 2.58
CA GLN A 100 1.88 -13.97 3.17
C GLN A 100 3.17 -13.18 3.45
N ILE A 101 3.60 -12.31 2.53
CA ILE A 101 4.74 -11.42 2.76
C ILE A 101 4.48 -10.45 3.92
N LEU A 102 3.26 -9.93 4.07
CA LEU A 102 2.91 -9.08 5.21
C LEU A 102 2.98 -9.83 6.54
N MET A 103 2.53 -11.09 6.59
CA MET A 103 2.68 -11.94 7.77
C MET A 103 4.16 -12.22 8.08
N GLU A 104 4.99 -12.48 7.07
CA GLU A 104 6.42 -12.65 7.25
C GLU A 104 7.09 -11.37 7.79
N ILE A 105 6.65 -10.20 7.32
CA ILE A 105 7.13 -8.91 7.83
C ILE A 105 6.75 -8.76 9.29
N GLN A 106 5.49 -9.00 9.65
CA GLN A 106 5.00 -8.92 11.04
C GLN A 106 5.83 -9.81 11.98
N ALA A 107 6.14 -11.04 11.56
CA ALA A 107 6.94 -11.97 12.34
C ALA A 107 8.39 -11.48 12.59
N ILE A 108 8.95 -10.70 11.67
CA ILE A 108 10.32 -10.17 11.76
C ILE A 108 10.35 -8.82 12.49
N SER A 109 9.29 -8.01 12.35
CA SER A 109 9.24 -6.64 12.82
C SER A 109 8.78 -6.50 14.27
N ASN A 110 8.68 -7.58 15.07
CA ASN A 110 8.09 -7.54 16.42
C ASN A 110 6.66 -6.95 16.43
N ASP A 111 5.78 -7.49 15.58
CA ASP A 111 4.36 -7.12 15.46
C ASP A 111 4.07 -5.73 14.84
N TYR A 112 5.05 -5.03 14.26
CA TYR A 112 4.77 -3.85 13.44
C TYR A 112 4.22 -4.25 12.07
N ILE A 113 3.03 -3.76 11.73
CA ILE A 113 2.32 -4.12 10.49
C ILE A 113 2.27 -2.91 9.54
N PRO A 114 2.56 -3.08 8.23
CA PRO A 114 2.34 -2.03 7.24
C PRO A 114 0.86 -1.62 7.16
N ILE A 115 0.59 -0.34 6.87
CA ILE A 115 -0.77 0.10 6.54
C ILE A 115 -1.03 -0.21 5.07
N VAL A 116 -2.05 -0.99 4.75
CA VAL A 116 -2.41 -1.33 3.36
C VAL A 116 -3.61 -0.49 2.92
N LEU A 117 -3.45 0.23 1.81
CA LEU A 117 -4.48 0.99 1.13
C LEU A 117 -4.93 0.21 -0.11
N ILE A 118 -6.21 -0.12 -0.18
CA ILE A 118 -6.83 -0.81 -1.32
C ILE A 118 -7.88 0.13 -1.92
N GLY A 119 -7.77 0.40 -3.21
CA GLY A 119 -8.67 1.30 -3.94
C GLY A 119 -8.34 2.78 -3.77
N SER A 120 -7.07 3.13 -3.60
CA SER A 120 -6.62 4.51 -3.37
C SER A 120 -7.05 5.48 -4.49
N SER A 121 -7.27 4.95 -5.69
CA SER A 121 -7.69 5.69 -6.89
C SER A 121 -9.05 5.23 -7.44
N ALA A 122 -9.90 4.59 -6.63
CA ALA A 122 -11.14 3.95 -7.10
C ALA A 122 -12.19 4.94 -7.66
N ASN A 123 -12.04 6.24 -7.40
CA ASN A 123 -12.88 7.30 -7.95
C ASN A 123 -12.31 7.92 -9.25
N LEU A 124 -11.11 7.54 -9.68
CA LEU A 124 -10.53 8.04 -10.93
C LEU A 124 -11.20 7.38 -12.14
N PRO A 125 -11.18 8.02 -13.33
CA PRO A 125 -11.67 7.45 -14.58
C PRO A 125 -10.73 6.32 -15.08
N SER A 126 -10.73 5.21 -14.37
CA SER A 126 -10.12 3.93 -14.73
C SER A 126 -10.99 2.83 -14.13
N SER A 127 -11.20 1.75 -14.90
CA SER A 127 -11.98 0.51 -14.70
C SER A 127 -12.85 0.27 -13.44
N TYR A 128 -12.47 0.68 -12.23
CA TYR A 128 -13.20 0.45 -10.97
C TYR A 128 -14.34 1.43 -10.72
N SER A 129 -14.20 2.70 -11.11
CA SER A 129 -15.20 3.75 -10.85
C SER A 129 -16.50 3.55 -11.65
N ALA A 130 -16.43 2.77 -12.74
CA ALA A 130 -17.58 2.49 -13.61
C ALA A 130 -18.65 1.62 -12.95
N ASN A 131 -18.31 0.84 -11.92
CA ASN A 131 -19.27 -0.02 -11.22
C ASN A 131 -18.98 -0.11 -9.70
N PRO A 132 -19.52 0.83 -8.91
CA PRO A 132 -19.30 0.87 -7.46
C PRO A 132 -19.68 -0.42 -6.72
N SER A 133 -20.72 -1.13 -7.18
CA SER A 133 -21.15 -2.39 -6.58
C SER A 133 -20.12 -3.50 -6.77
N LYS A 134 -19.56 -3.62 -7.99
CA LYS A 134 -18.47 -4.58 -8.25
C LYS A 134 -17.20 -4.21 -7.50
N PHE A 135 -16.87 -2.93 -7.40
CA PHE A 135 -15.72 -2.48 -6.61
C PHE A 135 -15.88 -2.82 -5.12
N LYS A 136 -17.08 -2.63 -4.55
CA LYS A 136 -17.38 -3.07 -3.18
C LYS A 136 -17.18 -4.58 -3.01
N GLN A 137 -17.66 -5.39 -3.95
CA GLN A 137 -17.47 -6.84 -3.92
C GLN A 137 -16.00 -7.22 -3.98
N LEU A 138 -15.22 -6.57 -4.85
CA LEU A 138 -13.78 -6.77 -4.97
C LEU A 138 -13.04 -6.44 -3.66
N PHE A 139 -13.35 -5.29 -3.05
CA PHE A 139 -12.76 -4.89 -1.77
C PHE A 139 -13.05 -5.93 -0.69
N GLN A 140 -14.31 -6.37 -0.55
CA GLN A 140 -14.69 -7.41 0.40
C GLN A 140 -14.00 -8.74 0.11
N TYR A 141 -13.89 -9.12 -1.16
CA TYR A 141 -13.22 -10.35 -1.59
C TYR A 141 -11.75 -10.36 -1.17
N ILE A 142 -11.01 -9.28 -1.44
CA ILE A 142 -9.59 -9.17 -1.07
C ILE A 142 -9.43 -9.24 0.46
N VAL A 143 -10.24 -8.50 1.22
CA VAL A 143 -10.14 -8.47 2.69
C VAL A 143 -10.48 -9.83 3.33
N LEU A 144 -11.40 -10.61 2.76
CA LEU A 144 -11.75 -11.94 3.28
C LEU A 144 -10.76 -13.05 2.89
N LYS A 145 -9.93 -12.79 1.87
CA LYS A 145 -8.89 -13.70 1.40
C LYS A 145 -7.52 -13.44 2.03
N ALA A 146 -7.33 -12.23 2.56
CA ALA A 146 -6.20 -11.83 3.39
C ALA A 146 -6.12 -12.66 4.68
#